data_AF-A0A920J480-F1
#
_entry.id   AF-A0A920J480-F1
#
_cell.length_a   1.000
_cell.length_b   1.000
_cell.length_c   1.000
_cell.angle_alpha   90.00
_cell.angle_beta   90.00
_cell.angle_gamma   90.00
#
_symmetry.space_group_name_H-M   'P 1'
#
loop_
_entity.id
_entity.type
_entity.pdbx_description
1 polymer ?
#
loop_
_entity_poly.entity_id
_entity_poly.type
_entity_poly.pdbx_seq_one_letter_code
_entity_poly.pdbx_strand_id
1 'polypeptide(L)' 'MLGFHADYLSGDIKPDGVEIDKADWFHYEDLPQVPPGKISISGMLIESFVSRKIKA' A
#
# COMPACT_ATOMS: atom_id res chain seq x y z
N MET A 1 3.18 -3.07 16.36
CA MET A 1 2.66 -3.49 15.04
C MET A 1 3.78 -4.16 14.27
N LEU A 2 3.49 -5.23 13.53
CA LEU A 2 4.46 -5.87 12.62
C LEU A 2 4.00 -5.59 11.19
N GLY A 3 4.92 -5.10 10.35
CA GLY A 3 4.63 -4.77 8.95
C GLY A 3 5.18 -5.83 8.01
N PHE A 4 4.44 -6.13 6.95
CA PHE A 4 4.79 -7.16 5.96
C PHE A 4 4.63 -6.62 4.54
N HIS A 5 5.39 -7.20 3.61
CA HIS A 5 5.13 -7.08 2.19
C HIS A 5 4.57 -8.42 1.70
N ALA A 6 3.60 -8.34 0.80
CA ALA A 6 3.01 -9.49 0.15
C ALA A 6 2.85 -9.18 -1.33
N ASP A 7 3.07 -10.20 -2.16
CA ASP A 7 2.76 -10.14 -3.58
C ASP A 7 1.33 -10.62 -3.80
N TYR A 8 0.63 -9.92 -4.69
CA TYR A 8 -0.71 -10.30 -5.10
C TYR A 8 -0.65 -11.62 -5.89
N LEU A 9 -1.49 -12.58 -5.50
CA LEU A 9 -1.58 -13.90 -6.15
C LEU A 9 -2.72 -13.95 -7.19
N SER A 10 -3.96 -13.73 -6.75
CA SER A 10 -5.18 -13.83 -7.59
C SER A 10 -6.42 -13.32 -6.85
N GLY A 11 -7.51 -13.00 -7.58
CA GLY A 11 -8.79 -12.54 -7.04
C GLY A 11 -9.25 -11.20 -7.62
N ASP A 12 -10.26 -10.60 -7.02
CA ASP A 12 -10.73 -9.25 -7.35
C ASP A 12 -10.89 -8.45 -6.05
N ILE A 13 -10.70 -7.13 -6.12
CA ILE A 13 -10.90 -6.25 -4.96
C ILE A 13 -12.41 -6.19 -4.64
N LYS A 14 -12.77 -6.53 -3.40
CA LYS A 14 -14.15 -6.45 -2.89
C LYS A 14 -14.16 -5.97 -1.44
N PRO A 15 -14.27 -4.65 -1.19
CA PRO A 15 -14.44 -4.12 0.16
C PRO A 15 -15.75 -4.64 0.78
N ASP A 16 -15.76 -4.83 2.10
CA ASP A 16 -16.94 -5.33 2.82
C ASP A 16 -17.99 -4.24 3.08
N GLY A 17 -17.60 -2.95 2.96
CA GLY A 17 -18.45 -1.80 3.25
C GLY A 17 -18.72 -1.58 4.74
N VAL A 18 -18.06 -2.32 5.63
CA VAL A 18 -18.19 -2.19 7.10
C VAL A 18 -16.90 -1.66 7.70
N GLU A 19 -15.76 -2.28 7.38
CA GLU A 19 -14.44 -1.82 7.84
C GLU A 19 -13.78 -0.93 6.78
N ILE A 20 -13.91 -1.31 5.51
CA ILE A 20 -13.26 -0.60 4.40
C ILE A 20 -14.33 -0.07 3.43
N ASP A 21 -14.39 1.26 3.32
CA ASP A 21 -15.29 1.95 2.39
C ASP A 21 -14.82 1.79 0.93
N LYS A 22 -13.52 1.96 0.68
CA LYS A 22 -12.93 1.89 -0.67
C LYS A 22 -11.55 1.26 -0.65
N ALA A 23 -11.29 0.43 -1.66
CA ALA A 23 -9.98 -0.11 -1.95
C ALA A 23 -9.79 -0.15 -3.47
N ASP A 24 -8.56 0.11 -3.92
CA ASP A 24 -8.18 0.07 -5.33
C ASP A 24 -6.68 -0.23 -5.46
N TRP A 25 -6.26 -0.52 -6.68
CA TRP A 25 -4.84 -0.64 -7.04
C TRP A 25 -4.28 0.72 -7.43
N PHE A 26 -3.12 1.06 -6.88
CA PHE A 26 -2.43 2.31 -7.20
C PHE A 26 -1.07 2.01 -7.81
N HIS A 27 -0.77 2.66 -8.94
CA HIS A 27 0.57 2.60 -9.50
C HIS A 27 1.54 3.34 -8.56
N TYR A 28 2.76 2.83 -8.41
CA TYR A 28 3.72 3.40 -7.46
C TYR A 28 4.18 4.84 -7.80
N GLU A 29 3.91 5.29 -9.02
CA GLU A 29 4.17 6.65 -9.51
C GLU A 29 2.96 7.59 -9.39
N ASP A 30 1.77 7.05 -9.13
CA ASP A 30 0.51 7.79 -9.05
C ASP A 30 -0.25 7.41 -7.76
N LEU A 31 0.46 7.59 -6.64
CA LEU A 31 -0.10 7.32 -5.31
C LEU A 31 -0.98 8.50 -4.85
N PRO A 32 -2.10 8.22 -4.16
CA PRO A 32 -2.88 9.26 -3.50
C PRO A 32 -2.10 9.83 -2.30
N GLN A 33 -2.75 10.69 -1.51
CA GLN A 33 -2.16 11.12 -0.24
C GLN A 33 -1.93 9.91 0.67
N VAL A 34 -0.67 9.63 1.01
CA VAL A 34 -0.27 8.54 1.90
C VAL A 34 0.32 9.08 3.21
N PRO A 35 0.27 8.29 4.32
CA PRO A 35 0.89 8.67 5.58
C PRO A 35 2.42 8.82 5.44
N PRO A 36 3.06 9.78 6.15
CA PRO A 36 4.52 9.91 6.10
C PRO A 36 5.23 8.73 6.79
N GLY A 37 6.27 8.17 6.16
CA GLY A 37 7.02 7.04 6.70
C GLY A 37 7.81 7.34 7.98
N LYS A 38 8.12 8.61 8.27
CA LYS A 38 8.83 8.99 9.50
C LYS A 38 8.01 8.78 10.78
N ILE A 39 6.69 8.68 10.68
CA ILE A 39 5.77 8.65 11.84
C ILE A 39 4.82 7.44 11.84
N SER A 40 4.73 6.68 10.75
CA SER A 40 3.77 5.59 10.61
C SER A 40 4.39 4.39 9.91
N ILE A 41 4.15 3.20 10.47
CA ILE A 41 4.56 1.92 9.85
C ILE A 41 3.90 1.75 8.47
N SER A 42 2.67 2.22 8.27
CA SER A 42 2.02 2.18 6.96
C SER A 42 2.78 3.03 5.93
N GLY A 43 3.19 4.25 6.33
CA GLY A 43 4.03 5.11 5.48
C GLY A 43 5.37 4.47 5.16
N MET A 44 6.03 3.85 6.15
CA MET A 44 7.30 3.15 5.95
C MET A 44 7.19 2.01 4.94
N LEU A 45 6.11 1.23 4.99
CA LEU A 45 5.87 0.12 4.06
C LEU A 45 5.65 0.65 2.63
N ILE A 46 4.88 1.72 2.47
CA ILE A 46 4.64 2.33 1.15
C ILE A 46 5.95 2.90 0.57
N GLU A 47 6.69 3.72 1.34
CA GLU A 47 7.97 4.30 0.89
C GLU A 47 9.01 3.23 0.53
N SER A 48 9.08 2.16 1.34
CA SER A 48 9.95 1.00 1.09
C SER A 48 9.60 0.30 -0.22
N PHE A 49 8.31 0.09 -0.50
CA PHE A 49 7.86 -0.51 -1.75
C PHE A 49 8.20 0.35 -2.97
N VAL A 50 7.89 1.65 -2.93
CA VAL A 50 8.19 2.60 -4.02
C VAL A 50 9.69 2.65 -4.30
N SER A 51 10.51 2.74 -3.25
CA SER A 51 11.97 2.78 -3.36
C SER A 51 12.54 1.53 -4.04
N ARG A 52 11.92 0.34 -3.85
CA ARG A 52 12.34 -0.89 -4.53
C ARG A 52 11.93 -0.93 -6.00
N LYS A 53 10.81 -0.33 -6.38
CA LYS A 53 10.35 -0.29 -7.78
C LYS A 53 11.13 0.71 -8.64
N ILE A 54 11.54 1.84 -8.07
CA ILE A 54 12.39 2.83 -8.77
C ILE A 54 13.80 2.31 -9.04
N LYS A 55 14.30 1.39 -8.20
CA LYS A 55 15.66 0.82 -8.31
C LYS A 55 15.74 -0.42 -9.20
N ALA A 56 14.61 -0.93 -9.69
CA ALA A 56 14.53 -2.08 -10.58
C ALA A 56 14.57 -1.61 -12.05
#